data_AF-A0A7V8G0X4-F1
#
_entry.id   AF-A0A7V8G0X4-F1
#
_cell.length_a   1.000
_cell.length_b   1.000
_cell.length_c   1.000
_cell.angle_alpha   90.00
_cell.angle_beta   90.00
_cell.angle_gamma   90.00
#
_symmetry.space_group_name_H-M   'P 1'
#
loop_
_entity.id
_entity.type
_entity.pdbx_description
1 polymer ?
#
loop_
_entity_poly.entity_id
_entity_poly.type
_entity_poly.pdbx_seq_one_letter_code
_entity_poly.pdbx_strand_id
1 'polypeptide(L)' 'MNWKDGDDVVIIPSLQDPAEIAQRFPKGYKAVRPYLRLTPQPNK' A
#
# COMPACT_ATOMS: atom_id res chain seq x y z
N MET A 1 -19.55 -4.74 -6.29
CA MET A 1 -18.67 -4.23 -7.36
C MET A 1 -18.62 -2.71 -7.22
N ASN A 2 -17.63 -2.13 -6.53
CA ASN A 2 -17.38 -0.68 -6.50
C ASN A 2 -15.96 -0.42 -5.96
N TRP A 3 -14.97 -1.16 -6.48
CA TRP A 3 -13.58 -0.75 -6.29
C TRP A 3 -13.34 0.35 -7.32
N LYS A 4 -13.06 1.57 -6.86
CA LYS A 4 -12.73 2.71 -7.71
C LYS A 4 -11.21 2.77 -7.85
N ASP A 5 -10.72 2.84 -9.08
CA ASP A 5 -9.31 3.12 -9.37
C ASP A 5 -8.85 4.38 -8.61
N GLY A 6 -7.91 4.21 -7.68
CA GLY A 6 -7.47 5.25 -6.74
C GLY A 6 -7.69 4.95 -5.25
N ASP A 7 -8.41 3.88 -4.89
CA ASP A 7 -8.60 3.47 -3.49
C ASP A 7 -7.32 2.88 -2.87
N ASP A 8 -7.24 2.92 -1.53
CA ASP A 8 -6.11 2.38 -0.78
C ASP A 8 -5.91 0.88 -1.07
N VAL A 9 -4.72 0.51 -1.55
CA VAL A 9 -4.32 -0.88 -1.76
C VAL A 9 -3.72 -1.45 -0.47
N VAL A 10 -4.02 -2.71 -0.20
CA VAL A 10 -3.44 -3.42 0.95
C VAL A 10 -2.03 -3.89 0.57
N ILE A 11 -1.03 -3.46 1.33
CA ILE A 11 0.32 -4.01 1.24
C ILE A 11 0.30 -5.40 1.87
N ILE A 12 0.52 -6.40 1.03
CA ILE A 12 0.70 -7.78 1.46
C ILE A 12 1.87 -7.89 2.45
N PRO A 13 1.72 -8.64 3.55
CA PRO A 13 2.77 -8.81 4.55
C PRO A 13 4.03 -9.52 4.01
N SER A 14 3.96 -10.12 2.81
CA SER A 14 5.12 -10.65 2.10
C SER A 14 6.08 -9.55 1.62
N LEU A 15 5.57 -8.34 1.40
CA LEU A 15 6.37 -7.16 1.10
C LEU A 15 6.90 -6.60 2.43
N GLN A 16 8.04 -7.14 2.87
CA GLN A 16 8.77 -6.68 4.06
C GLN A 16 9.90 -5.73 3.73
N ASP A 17 10.31 -5.68 2.46
CA ASP A 17 11.49 -4.92 2.05
C ASP A 17 11.19 -3.41 2.06
N PRO A 18 11.81 -2.64 2.98
CA PRO A 18 11.50 -1.23 3.14
C PRO A 18 11.93 -0.41 1.91
N ALA A 19 12.97 -0.84 1.19
CA ALA A 19 13.43 -0.16 -0.02
C ALA A 19 12.45 -0.37 -1.17
N GLU A 20 11.92 -1.59 -1.33
CA GLU A 20 10.94 -1.89 -2.38
C GLU A 20 9.58 -1.21 -2.08
N ILE A 21 9.17 -1.17 -0.81
CA ILE A 21 7.98 -0.44 -0.36
C ILE A 21 8.15 1.05 -0.64
N ALA A 22 9.30 1.65 -0.31
CA ALA A 22 9.53 3.07 -0.55
C ALA A 22 9.55 3.42 -2.05
N GLN A 23 10.09 2.54 -2.90
CA GLN A 23 10.10 2.71 -4.36
C GLN A 23 8.70 2.55 -4.98
N ARG A 24 7.95 1.53 -4.55
CA ARG A 24 6.59 1.26 -5.08
C ARG A 24 5.54 2.21 -4.52
N PHE A 25 5.72 2.66 -3.28
CA PHE A 25 4.79 3.51 -2.54
C PHE A 25 5.50 4.75 -1.98
N PRO A 26 5.94 5.68 -2.85
CA PRO A 26 6.62 6.90 -2.43
C PRO A 26 5.71 7.84 -1.61
N LYS A 27 4.39 7.66 -1.69
CA LYS A 27 3.38 8.40 -0.90
C LYS A 27 3.28 7.91 0.55
N GLY A 28 3.99 6.84 0.91
CA GLY A 28 3.94 6.23 2.23
C GLY A 28 2.75 5.31 2.43
N TYR A 29 2.75 4.56 3.53
CA TYR A 29 1.70 3.60 3.88
C TYR A 29 1.23 3.79 5.32
N LYS A 30 -0.05 3.49 5.57
CA LYS A 30 -0.69 3.54 6.89
C LYS A 30 -0.88 2.13 7.43
N ALA A 31 -0.15 1.77 8.48
CA ALA A 31 -0.32 0.50 9.17
C ALA A 31 -1.51 0.59 10.14
N VAL A 32 -2.69 0.17 9.69
CA VAL A 32 -3.89 0.10 10.56
C VAL A 32 -3.79 -1.11 11.49
N ARG A 33 -3.21 -2.22 10.99
CA ARG A 33 -2.92 -3.43 11.76
C ARG A 33 -1.55 -3.99 11.35
N PRO A 34 -0.90 -4.84 12.15
CA PRO A 34 0.37 -5.47 11.79
C PRO A 34 0.33 -6.21 10.44
N TYR A 35 -0.82 -6.74 10.05
CA TYR A 35 -1.07 -7.45 8.79
C TYR A 35 -1.89 -6.63 7.77
N LEU A 36 -2.37 -5.44 8.16
CA LEU A 36 -3.22 -4.61 7.32
C LEU A 36 -2.59 -3.22 7.20
N ARG A 37 -1.68 -3.13 6.22
CA ARG A 37 -1.07 -1.88 5.78
C ARG A 37 -1.83 -1.41 4.55
N LEU A 38 -2.34 -0.19 4.59
CA LEU A 38 -3.03 0.45 3.48
C LEU A 38 -2.10 1.48 2.86
N THR A 39 -2.04 1.56 1.55
CA THR A 39 -1.30 2.59 0.84
C THR A 39 -2.12 3.11 -0.32
N PRO A 40 -2.15 4.43 -0.56
CA PRO A 40 -2.82 4.96 -1.74
C PRO A 40 -2.17 4.39 -3.00
N GLN A 41 -2.98 4.09 -4.01
CA GLN A 41 -2.50 3.53 -5.27
C GLN A 41 -1.48 4.49 -5.92
N PRO A 42 -0.28 4.01 -6.29
CA PRO A 42 0.78 4.86 -6.83
C PRO A 42 0.50 5.33 -8.28
N ASN A 43 -0.44 4.71 -8.99
CA ASN A 43 -0.66 4.91 -10.41
C ASN A 43 -1.57 6.10 -10.78
N LYS A 44 -1.60 7.14 -9.93
CA LYS A 44 -2.14 8.47 -10.27
C LYS A 44 -1.43 9.59 -9.52
#